data_AF-A0A2D4PHM4-F1
#
_entry.id   AF-A0A2D4PHM4-F1
#
_cell.length_a   1.000
_cell.length_b   1.000
_cell.length_c   1.000
_cell.angle_alpha   90.00
_cell.angle_beta   90.00
_cell.angle_gamma   90.00
#
_symmetry.space_group_name_H-M   'P 1'
#
loop_
_entity.id
_entity.type
_entity.pdbx_description
1 polymer ?
#
loop_
_entity_poly.entity_id
_entity_poly.type
_entity_poly.pdbx_seq_one_letter_code
_entity_poly.pdbx_strand_id
1 'polypeptide(L)'
;MLSGEKEEEQIFLVNLYKFMKERHTPIERVPHLGFKQINLFKIYKTVEKLGAYELVTGRRLWKNVYDMLGGSPGSTSAATCTRRHYERLVLPYVRHLKGEDDKPLPPVKPRKQYKISKEPKGDRVAEKK
;
A
#
# COMPACT_ATOMS: atom_id res chain seq x y z
N MET A 1 26.05 15.24 -4.21
CA MET A 1 25.58 14.71 -2.91
C MET A 1 24.37 13.80 -3.17
N LEU A 2 24.57 12.49 -3.37
CA LEU A 2 23.50 11.53 -3.71
C LEU A 2 23.54 10.29 -2.78
N SER A 3 23.95 10.46 -1.52
CA SER A 3 24.16 9.33 -0.60
C SER A 3 22.99 9.06 0.35
N GLY A 4 22.02 9.98 0.48
CA GLY A 4 20.91 9.84 1.45
C GLY A 4 19.86 8.80 1.06
N GLU A 5 19.45 8.74 -0.22
CA GLU A 5 18.34 7.85 -0.62
C GLU A 5 18.65 6.36 -0.47
N LYS A 6 19.93 5.96 -0.58
CA LYS A 6 20.35 4.58 -0.33
C LYS A 6 20.24 4.20 1.15
N GLU A 7 20.50 5.15 2.04
CA GLU A 7 20.40 4.92 3.48
C GLU A 7 18.93 4.79 3.90
N GLU A 8 18.06 5.68 3.40
CA GLU A 8 16.61 5.57 3.59
C GLU A 8 16.05 4.25 3.02
N GLU A 9 16.52 3.85 1.83
CA GLU A 9 16.17 2.57 1.23
C GLU A 9 16.57 1.40 2.13
N GLN A 10 17.79 1.40 2.64
CA GLN A 10 18.30 0.36 3.55
C GLN A 10 17.46 0.30 4.83
N ILE A 11 17.19 1.45 5.46
CA ILE A 11 16.39 1.56 6.68
C ILE A 11 14.97 1.03 6.43
N PHE A 12 14.34 1.45 5.34
CA PHE A 12 13.01 0.99 4.96
C PHE A 12 12.97 -0.52 4.76
N LEU A 13 13.95 -1.07 4.05
CA LEU A 13 14.06 -2.51 3.84
C LEU A 13 14.26 -3.24 5.16
N VAL A 14 15.21 -2.83 6.01
CA VAL A 14 15.48 -3.46 7.31
C VAL A 14 14.20 -3.50 8.17
N ASN A 15 13.47 -2.39 8.25
CA ASN A 15 12.21 -2.31 8.99
C ASN A 15 11.14 -3.22 8.37
N LEU A 16 11.03 -3.25 7.04
CA LEU A 16 10.11 -4.13 6.33
C LEU A 16 10.41 -5.61 6.58
N TYR A 17 11.68 -6.02 6.47
CA TYR A 17 12.11 -7.39 6.74
C TYR A 17 11.82 -7.79 8.19
N LYS A 18 12.08 -6.89 9.15
CA LYS A 18 11.76 -7.10 10.56
C LYS A 18 10.26 -7.30 10.78
N PHE A 19 9.42 -6.41 10.22
CA PHE A 19 7.97 -6.49 10.30
C PHE A 19 7.40 -7.78 9.70
N MET A 20 7.94 -8.21 8.56
CA MET A 20 7.50 -9.44 7.88
C MET A 20 7.91 -10.70 8.63
N LYS A 21 9.07 -10.66 9.31
CA LYS A 21 9.52 -11.72 10.21
C LYS A 21 8.60 -11.83 11.44
N GLU A 22 8.17 -10.72 12.02
CA GLU A 22 7.20 -10.70 13.12
C GLU A 22 5.81 -11.24 12.72
N ARG A 23 5.41 -11.05 11.45
CA ARG A 23 4.15 -11.60 10.90
C ARG A 23 4.19 -13.08 10.51
N HIS A 24 5.26 -13.81 10.83
CA HIS A 24 5.48 -15.21 10.40
C HIS A 24 5.49 -15.42 8.87
N THR A 25 5.70 -14.36 8.08
CA THR A 25 5.86 -14.42 6.62
C THR A 25 7.23 -13.87 6.24
N PRO A 26 8.34 -14.55 6.59
CA PRO A 26 9.67 -14.04 6.33
C PRO A 26 9.88 -13.87 4.83
N ILE A 27 10.41 -12.71 4.44
CA ILE A 27 10.86 -12.48 3.06
C ILE A 27 12.19 -13.22 2.91
N GLU A 28 12.15 -14.49 2.53
CA GLU A 28 13.41 -15.24 2.34
C GLU A 28 14.23 -14.68 1.19
N ARG A 29 13.58 -14.31 0.08
CA ARG A 29 14.21 -13.62 -1.05
C ARG A 29 13.21 -12.74 -1.79
N VAL A 30 13.65 -11.55 -2.18
CA VAL A 30 12.92 -10.68 -3.12
C VAL A 30 13.16 -11.21 -4.53
N PRO A 31 12.11 -11.57 -5.29
CA PRO A 31 12.29 -12.14 -6.62
C PRO A 31 12.87 -11.14 -7.61
N HIS A 32 13.61 -11.65 -8.58
CA HIS A 32 14.07 -10.86 -9.71
C HIS A 32 12.90 -10.60 -10.67
N LEU A 33 12.84 -9.37 -11.17
CA LEU A 33 11.86 -8.93 -12.14
C LEU A 33 12.51 -8.77 -13.51
N GLY A 34 12.35 -9.79 -14.35
CA GLY A 34 13.11 -9.89 -15.58
C GLY A 34 14.60 -9.99 -15.24
N PHE A 35 15.38 -9.00 -15.68
CA PHE A 35 16.84 -8.94 -15.50
C PHE A 35 17.30 -8.11 -14.30
N LYS A 36 16.36 -7.57 -13.50
CA LYS A 36 16.67 -6.64 -12.40
C LYS A 36 16.06 -7.10 -11.09
N GLN A 37 16.79 -6.99 -9.99
CA GLN A 37 16.23 -7.24 -8.67
C GLN A 37 15.12 -6.23 -8.37
N ILE A 38 13.99 -6.71 -7.85
CA ILE A 38 12.92 -5.83 -7.41
C ILE A 38 13.43 -4.99 -6.24
N ASN A 39 13.23 -3.68 -6.34
CA ASN A 39 13.50 -2.77 -5.25
C ASN A 39 12.18 -2.28 -4.65
N LEU A 40 11.86 -2.79 -3.46
CA LEU A 40 10.59 -2.54 -2.77
C LEU A 40 10.41 -1.06 -2.41
N PHE A 41 11.49 -0.39 -1.98
CA PHE A 41 11.49 1.04 -1.68
C PHE A 41 11.20 1.87 -2.92
N LYS A 42 11.83 1.55 -4.07
CA LYS A 42 11.55 2.28 -5.32
C LYS A 42 10.12 2.08 -5.80
N ILE A 43 9.55 0.87 -5.69
CA ILE A 43 8.13 0.66 -6.04
C ILE A 43 7.26 1.50 -5.11
N TYR A 44 7.54 1.48 -3.80
CA TYR A 44 6.81 2.29 -2.83
C TYR A 44 6.84 3.78 -3.17
N LYS A 45 8.03 4.38 -3.36
CA LYS A 45 8.18 5.79 -3.74
C LYS A 45 7.45 6.12 -5.04
N THR A 46 7.49 5.22 -6.02
CA THR A 46 6.82 5.42 -7.30
C THR A 46 5.29 5.37 -7.15
N VAL A 47 4.77 4.39 -6.39
CA VAL A 47 3.34 4.24 -6.11
C VAL A 47 2.82 5.42 -5.28
N GLU A 48 3.59 5.87 -4.29
CA GLU A 48 3.29 7.06 -3.49
C GLU A 48 3.21 8.31 -4.37
N LYS A 49 4.19 8.50 -5.26
CA LYS A 49 4.22 9.62 -6.22
C LYS A 49 3.02 9.61 -7.19
N LEU A 50 2.49 8.43 -7.52
CA LEU A 50 1.32 8.29 -8.39
C LEU A 50 -0.03 8.39 -7.64
N GLY A 51 -0.04 8.54 -6.32
CA GLY A 51 -1.27 8.68 -5.53
C GLY A 51 -1.75 7.40 -4.84
N ALA A 52 -0.81 6.57 -4.38
CA ALA A 52 -1.02 5.33 -3.64
C ALA A 52 -1.55 4.14 -4.45
N TYR A 53 -1.57 2.97 -3.79
CA TYR A 53 -1.89 1.68 -4.40
C TYR A 53 -3.28 1.67 -5.08
N GLU A 54 -4.29 2.31 -4.48
CA GLU A 54 -5.65 2.32 -5.02
C GLU A 54 -5.74 3.05 -6.35
N LEU A 55 -5.08 4.20 -6.47
CA LEU A 55 -5.06 4.98 -7.71
C LEU A 55 -4.25 4.26 -8.79
N VAL A 56 -3.07 3.73 -8.42
CA VAL A 56 -2.22 2.96 -9.34
C VAL A 56 -2.96 1.73 -9.89
N THR A 57 -3.68 1.01 -9.04
CA THR A 57 -4.43 -0.18 -9.43
C THR A 57 -5.70 0.18 -10.22
N GLY A 58 -6.46 1.19 -9.78
CA GLY A 58 -7.67 1.65 -10.45
C GLY A 58 -7.41 2.22 -11.85
N ARG A 59 -6.28 2.92 -12.03
CA ARG A 59 -5.89 3.50 -13.34
C ARG A 59 -4.95 2.62 -14.16
N ARG A 60 -4.69 1.37 -13.74
CA ARG A 60 -3.77 0.42 -14.41
C ARG A 60 -2.35 0.99 -14.64
N LEU A 61 -1.86 1.81 -13.71
CA LEU A 61 -0.57 2.51 -13.80
C LEU A 61 0.63 1.63 -13.43
N TRP A 62 0.44 0.35 -13.15
CA TRP A 62 1.52 -0.60 -12.87
C TRP A 62 2.58 -0.67 -14.00
N LYS A 63 2.16 -0.45 -15.25
CA LYS A 63 3.08 -0.30 -16.38
C LYS A 63 3.98 0.93 -16.22
N ASN A 64 3.42 2.08 -15.85
CA ASN A 64 4.17 3.31 -15.58
C ASN A 64 5.09 3.15 -14.36
N VAL A 65 4.65 2.43 -13.32
CA VAL A 65 5.50 2.11 -12.17
C VAL A 65 6.74 1.35 -12.63
N TYR A 66 6.55 0.31 -13.47
CA TYR A 66 7.65 -0.47 -14.03
C TYR A 66 8.57 0.36 -14.94
N ASP A 67 8.00 1.24 -15.76
CA ASP A 67 8.74 2.15 -16.63
C ASP A 67 9.63 3.11 -15.82
N MET A 68 9.07 3.72 -14.76
CA MET A 68 9.79 4.60 -13.82
C MET A 68 10.90 3.88 -13.03
N LEU A 69 10.79 2.56 -12.84
CA LEU A 69 11.84 1.72 -12.24
C LEU A 69 13.02 1.46 -13.20
N GLY A 70 12.93 1.97 -14.43
CA GLY A 70 13.87 1.72 -15.53
C GLY A 70 13.65 0.34 -16.15
N GLY A 71 12.41 -0.13 -16.19
CA GLY A 71 12.02 -1.37 -16.84
C GLY A 71 12.03 -1.25 -18.36
N SER A 72 12.24 -2.36 -19.06
CA SER A 72 12.23 -2.37 -20.53
C SER A 72 10.80 -2.16 -21.06
N PRO A 73 10.58 -1.23 -21.99
CA PRO A 73 9.26 -1.04 -22.59
C PRO A 73 8.88 -2.31 -23.36
N GLY A 74 7.87 -3.03 -22.86
CA GLY A 74 7.39 -4.29 -23.47
C GLY A 74 7.11 -5.41 -22.48
N SER A 75 7.68 -5.36 -21.27
CA SER A 75 7.46 -6.40 -20.25
C SER A 75 6.16 -6.21 -19.46
N THR A 76 5.03 -6.59 -20.04
CA THR A 76 3.70 -6.56 -19.38
C THR A 76 3.61 -7.56 -18.21
N SER A 77 4.26 -8.71 -18.34
CA SER A 77 4.36 -9.73 -17.28
C SER A 77 5.15 -9.21 -16.07
N ALA A 78 6.17 -8.38 -16.30
CA ALA A 78 6.92 -7.75 -15.22
C ALA A 78 6.02 -6.80 -14.39
N ALA A 79 5.27 -5.91 -15.02
CA ALA A 79 4.35 -5.03 -14.28
C ALA A 79 3.35 -5.81 -13.40
N THR A 80 2.86 -6.96 -13.89
CA THR A 80 1.97 -7.85 -13.13
C THR A 80 2.68 -8.51 -11.94
N CYS A 81 3.92 -8.96 -12.13
CA CYS A 81 4.75 -9.47 -11.04
C CYS A 81 5.01 -8.38 -10.00
N THR A 82 5.40 -7.16 -10.38
CA THR A 82 5.62 -6.03 -9.46
C THR A 82 4.41 -5.82 -8.55
N ARG A 83 3.21 -5.83 -9.14
CA ARG A 83 1.96 -5.70 -8.38
C ARG A 83 1.82 -6.79 -7.32
N ARG A 84 1.95 -8.07 -7.69
CA ARG A 84 1.80 -9.19 -6.74
C ARG A 84 2.81 -9.10 -5.59
N HIS A 85 4.05 -8.73 -5.89
CA HIS A 85 5.09 -8.55 -4.87
C HIS A 85 4.78 -7.38 -3.95
N TYR A 86 4.34 -6.26 -4.52
CA TYR A 86 3.92 -5.12 -3.72
C TYR A 86 2.76 -5.48 -2.79
N GLU A 87 1.74 -6.17 -3.29
CA GLU A 87 0.58 -6.61 -2.50
C GLU A 87 0.94 -7.55 -1.35
N ARG A 88 1.91 -8.45 -1.56
CA ARG A 88 2.35 -9.41 -0.55
C ARG A 88 3.33 -8.83 0.47
N LEU A 89 4.26 -8.00 0.01
CA LEU A 89 5.41 -7.55 0.81
C LEU A 89 5.22 -6.12 1.32
N VAL A 90 4.96 -5.19 0.40
CA VAL A 90 5.02 -3.75 0.69
C VAL A 90 3.70 -3.22 1.24
N LEU A 91 2.58 -3.64 0.66
CA LEU A 91 1.23 -3.23 1.07
C LEU A 91 0.96 -3.40 2.58
N PRO A 92 1.26 -4.54 3.23
CA PRO A 92 1.03 -4.68 4.67
C PRO A 92 1.87 -3.70 5.50
N TYR A 93 3.10 -3.42 5.08
CA TYR A 93 3.99 -2.46 5.76
C TYR A 93 3.60 -1.00 5.48
N VAL A 94 3.18 -0.67 4.26
CA VAL A 94 2.70 0.67 3.90
C VAL A 94 1.42 1.01 4.67
N ARG A 95 0.52 0.03 4.85
CA ARG A 95 -0.67 0.23 5.70
C ARG A 95 -0.29 0.53 7.15
N HIS A 96 0.71 -0.18 7.67
CA HIS A 96 1.26 0.08 9.00
C HIS A 96 1.91 1.49 9.08
N LEU A 97 2.73 1.86 8.10
CA LEU A 97 3.37 3.19 8.02
C LEU A 97 2.40 4.36 7.86
N LYS A 98 1.28 4.18 7.14
CA LYS A 98 0.30 5.25 6.88
C LYS A 98 -0.49 5.69 8.12
N GLY A 99 -0.12 5.22 9.32
CA GLY A 99 -0.71 5.65 10.57
C GLY A 99 -1.92 4.82 11.02
N GLU A 100 -2.06 3.58 10.55
CA GLU A 100 -2.86 2.55 11.22
C GLU A 100 -2.03 1.71 12.21
N ASP A 101 -0.99 2.28 12.84
CA ASP A 101 -0.42 1.71 14.07
C ASP A 101 0.45 2.75 14.81
N ASP A 102 -0.19 3.59 15.62
CA ASP A 102 0.34 3.86 16.97
C ASP A 102 -0.71 3.35 17.96
N LYS A 103 -0.90 2.02 17.96
CA LYS A 103 -1.53 1.33 19.08
C LYS A 103 -1.26 -0.16 18.97
N PRO A 104 -0.63 -0.81 19.97
CA PRO A 104 -0.71 -2.25 20.09
C PRO A 104 -2.19 -2.64 19.98
N LEU A 105 -2.48 -3.61 19.11
CA LEU A 105 -3.81 -4.13 18.79
C LEU A 105 -4.74 -4.02 20.03
N PRO A 106 -5.76 -3.12 20.05
CA PRO A 106 -6.88 -3.39 20.91
C PRO A 106 -7.56 -4.65 20.36
N PRO A 107 -7.93 -5.61 21.22
CA PRO A 107 -8.58 -6.84 20.78
C PRO A 107 -9.81 -6.49 19.95
N VAL A 108 -9.96 -7.22 18.84
CA VAL A 108 -11.05 -7.23 17.86
C VAL A 108 -12.34 -6.61 18.41
N LYS A 109 -12.67 -5.39 17.99
CA LYS A 109 -14.01 -4.83 18.18
C LYS A 109 -14.77 -4.90 16.85
N PRO A 110 -16.02 -5.40 16.85
CA PRO A 110 -16.81 -5.53 15.64
C PRO A 110 -17.03 -4.17 15.00
N ARG A 111 -16.85 -4.15 13.68
CA ARG A 111 -16.99 -3.04 12.74
C ARG A 111 -18.23 -2.18 13.08
N LYS A 112 -18.03 -0.94 13.57
CA LYS A 112 -19.13 0.05 13.64
C LYS A 112 -19.44 0.56 12.24
N GLN A 113 -20.68 0.28 11.84
CA GLN A 113 -21.38 0.72 10.65
C GLN A 113 -21.27 2.24 10.47
N TYR A 114 -20.99 2.65 9.23
CA TYR A 114 -21.02 4.03 8.76
C TYR A 114 -22.32 4.70 9.23
N LYS A 115 -22.22 5.71 10.11
CA LYS A 115 -23.38 6.52 10.52
C LYS A 115 -23.79 7.35 9.32
N ILE A 116 -24.83 6.89 8.61
CA ILE A 116 -25.61 7.77 7.75
C ILE A 116 -26.36 8.72 8.69
N SER A 117 -26.08 10.01 8.56
CA SER A 117 -26.77 11.07 9.28
C SER A 117 -28.24 11.04 8.88
N LYS A 118 -29.12 10.72 9.83
CA LYS A 118 -30.54 11.11 9.75
C LYS A 118 -30.80 12.01 10.95
N GLU A 119 -30.93 13.30 10.67
CA GLU A 119 -31.42 14.30 11.62
C GLU A 119 -32.88 14.00 12.02
N PRO A 120 -33.31 14.46 13.21
CA PRO A 120 -34.53 14.01 13.85
C PRO A 120 -35.78 14.79 13.41
N LYS A 121 -36.91 14.10 13.58
CA LYS A 121 -38.31 14.50 13.40
C LYS A 121 -38.63 15.94 13.84
N GLY A 122 -39.28 16.68 12.95
CA GLY A 122 -40.18 17.78 13.28
C GLY A 122 -41.63 17.28 13.23
N ASP A 123 -42.25 17.16 14.40
CA ASP A 123 -43.67 16.91 14.59
C ASP A 123 -44.44 18.24 14.39
N ARG A 124 -45.46 18.26 13.53
CA ARG A 124 -46.52 19.29 13.51
C ARG A 124 -47.77 18.78 12.79
N VAL A 125 -48.67 18.21 13.60
CA VAL A 125 -50.14 18.38 13.64
C VAL A 125 -50.82 19.01 12.40
N ALA A 126 -51.81 18.32 11.82
CA ALA A 126 -53.18 18.86 11.70
C ALA A 126 -54.15 17.85 11.06
N GLU A 127 -55.31 17.80 11.69
CA GLU A 127 -56.54 17.06 11.41
C GLU A 127 -57.38 17.69 10.28
N LYS A 128 -58.39 16.92 9.81
CA LYS A 128 -59.61 17.30 9.04
C LYS A 128 -59.45 17.55 7.54
N LYS A 129 -60.13 16.73 6.73
CA LYS A 129 -61.54 16.94 6.36
C LYS A 129 -62.15 15.68 5.74
#